data_AF-A0A972JV67-F1
#
_entry.id   AF-A0A972JV67-F1
#
_cell.length_a   1.000
_cell.length_b   1.000
_cell.length_c   1.000
_cell.angle_alpha   90.00
_cell.angle_beta   90.00
_cell.angle_gamma   90.00
#
_symmetry.space_group_name_H-M   'P 1'
#
loop_
_entity.id
_entity.type
_entity.pdbx_description
1 polymer ?
#
loop_
_entity_poly.entity_id
_entity_poly.type
_entity_poly.pdbx_seq_one_letter_code
_entity_poly.pdbx_strand_id
1 'polypeptide(L)'
;MQHLLRQIAYRGNQRTVTVCEDGLLALRWQRSIVFLHPHELIHAYRTLRHWTQQSGRPFCGGRSVNCFCDSSGAVQLWMYGVGFYLTGGDFVALVDLLQTTVDMLSEENDNTDFRGSEPTDG
;
A
#
# COMPACT_ATOMS: atom_id res chain seq x y z
N MET A 1 -7.60 1.83 -20.36
CA MET A 1 -8.32 2.38 -19.19
C MET A 1 -8.60 1.17 -18.31
N GLN A 2 -7.96 1.05 -17.13
CA GLN A 2 -8.11 -0.15 -16.30
C GLN A 2 -9.46 -0.11 -15.58
N HIS A 3 -10.23 -1.20 -15.64
CA HIS A 3 -11.50 -1.30 -14.94
C HIS A 3 -11.26 -1.60 -13.45
N LEU A 4 -11.82 -0.75 -12.61
CA LEU A 4 -11.75 -0.86 -11.14
C LEU A 4 -12.78 -1.90 -10.68
N LEU A 5 -12.32 -3.02 -10.14
CA LEU A 5 -13.18 -4.14 -9.76
C LEU A 5 -13.80 -3.95 -8.36
N ARG A 6 -12.94 -3.80 -7.35
CA ARG A 6 -13.36 -3.83 -5.95
C ARG A 6 -12.46 -2.95 -5.09
N GLN A 7 -13.06 -2.10 -4.28
CA GLN A 7 -12.34 -1.35 -3.25
C GLN A 7 -12.06 -2.28 -2.06
N ILE A 8 -10.79 -2.39 -1.67
CA ILE A 8 -10.33 -3.30 -0.61
C ILE A 8 -9.87 -2.57 0.65
N ALA A 9 -9.56 -1.28 0.55
CA ALA A 9 -9.27 -0.43 1.70
C ALA A 9 -9.76 1.00 1.47
N TYR A 10 -10.18 1.69 2.53
CA TYR A 10 -10.79 3.02 2.47
C TYR A 10 -10.52 3.84 3.72
N ARG A 11 -10.21 5.14 3.54
CA ARG A 11 -10.03 6.09 4.63
C ARG A 11 -10.51 7.50 4.27
N GLY A 12 -11.81 7.65 4.04
CA GLY A 12 -12.43 8.91 3.62
C GLY A 12 -12.42 9.09 2.09
N ASN A 13 -13.04 10.18 1.61
CA ASN A 13 -13.55 10.30 0.23
C ASN A 13 -12.51 10.19 -0.90
N GLN A 14 -11.20 10.19 -0.62
CA GLN A 14 -10.13 10.14 -1.63
C GLN A 14 -8.89 9.35 -1.17
N ARG A 15 -9.04 8.40 -0.26
CA ARG A 15 -7.92 7.58 0.24
C ARG A 15 -8.33 6.12 0.18
N THR A 16 -8.02 5.47 -0.92
CA THR A 16 -8.58 4.15 -1.24
C THR A 16 -7.53 3.26 -1.88
N VAL A 17 -7.69 1.95 -1.69
CA VAL A 17 -7.02 0.94 -2.52
C VAL A 17 -8.07 0.12 -3.23
N THR A 18 -7.91 -0.03 -4.53
CA THR A 18 -8.85 -0.73 -5.40
C THR A 18 -8.13 -1.75 -6.25
N VAL A 19 -8.67 -2.97 -6.31
CA VAL A 19 -8.18 -4.02 -7.21
C VAL A 19 -8.68 -3.75 -8.63
N CYS A 20 -7.80 -3.86 -9.61
CA CYS A 20 -8.10 -3.76 -11.04
C CYS A 20 -8.22 -5.16 -11.66
N GLU A 21 -8.79 -5.25 -12.87
CA GLU A 21 -8.99 -6.52 -13.61
C GLU A 21 -7.76 -7.42 -13.69
N ASP A 22 -6.56 -6.84 -13.83
CA ASP A 22 -5.30 -7.58 -13.98
C ASP A 22 -4.60 -7.90 -12.64
N GLY A 23 -5.29 -7.77 -11.51
CA GLY A 23 -4.71 -7.98 -10.17
C GLY A 23 -3.78 -6.84 -9.70
N LEU A 24 -3.70 -5.75 -10.47
CA LEU A 24 -3.04 -4.51 -10.04
C LEU A 24 -3.86 -3.79 -8.96
N LEU A 25 -3.15 -3.11 -8.07
CA LEU A 25 -3.72 -2.33 -6.99
C LEU A 25 -3.58 -0.84 -7.33
N ALA A 26 -4.71 -0.15 -7.41
CA ALA A 26 -4.79 1.29 -7.56
C ALA A 26 -4.87 1.95 -6.18
N LEU A 27 -3.74 2.45 -5.68
CA LEU A 27 -3.68 3.29 -4.49
C LEU A 27 -3.99 4.73 -4.88
N ARG A 28 -5.17 5.21 -4.48
CA ARG A 28 -5.57 6.62 -4.63
C ARG A 28 -5.32 7.36 -3.33
N TRP A 29 -4.60 8.47 -3.42
CA TRP A 29 -4.40 9.40 -2.31
C TRP A 29 -4.62 10.84 -2.78
N GLN A 30 -5.74 11.43 -2.36
CA GLN A 30 -6.20 12.74 -2.81
C GLN A 30 -6.28 12.81 -4.35
N ARG A 31 -5.38 13.57 -4.98
CA ARG A 31 -5.30 13.80 -6.43
C ARG A 31 -4.30 12.87 -7.13
N SER A 32 -3.57 12.05 -6.38
CA SER A 32 -2.57 11.13 -6.90
C SER A 32 -3.12 9.72 -6.93
N ILE A 33 -2.69 8.95 -7.93
CA ILE A 33 -2.97 7.52 -8.04
C ILE A 33 -1.69 6.79 -8.43
N VAL A 34 -1.44 5.66 -7.78
CA VAL A 34 -0.31 4.78 -8.06
C VAL A 34 -0.86 3.40 -8.32
N PHE A 35 -0.42 2.80 -9.42
CA PHE A 35 -0.74 1.42 -9.77
C PHE A 35 0.45 0.56 -9.37
N LEU A 36 0.19 -0.45 -8.55
CA LEU A 36 1.20 -1.30 -7.94
C LEU A 36 0.80 -2.76 -8.10
N HIS A 37 1.77 -3.64 -8.33
CA HIS A 37 1.57 -5.05 -8.06
C HIS A 37 1.43 -5.30 -6.55
N PRO A 38 0.74 -6.38 -6.12
CA PRO A 38 0.61 -6.72 -4.70
C PRO A 38 1.96 -6.77 -3.95
N HIS A 39 2.99 -7.35 -4.57
CA HIS A 39 4.32 -7.42 -3.98
C HIS A 39 4.98 -6.04 -3.81
N GLU A 40 4.72 -5.10 -4.73
CA GLU A 40 5.22 -3.72 -4.65
C GLU A 40 4.55 -2.94 -3.52
N LEU A 41 3.24 -3.17 -3.31
CA LEU A 41 2.48 -2.59 -2.21
C LEU A 41 2.94 -3.14 -0.86
N ILE A 42 3.15 -4.45 -0.75
CA ILE A 42 3.71 -5.09 0.46
C ILE A 42 5.11 -4.54 0.76
N HIS A 43 5.95 -4.38 -0.26
CA HIS A 43 7.27 -3.77 -0.11
C HIS A 43 7.15 -2.32 0.40
N ALA A 44 6.30 -1.50 -0.22
CA ALA A 44 6.07 -0.12 0.22
C ALA A 44 5.60 -0.04 1.67
N TYR A 45 4.62 -0.86 2.05
CA TYR A 45 4.14 -0.96 3.43
C TYR A 45 5.29 -1.23 4.40
N ARG A 46 6.09 -2.28 4.14
CA ARG A 46 7.21 -2.66 5.02
C ARG A 46 8.25 -1.53 5.14
N THR A 47 8.61 -0.90 4.03
CA THR A 47 9.55 0.23 4.03
C THR A 47 9.03 1.41 4.86
N LEU A 48 7.78 1.82 4.65
CA LEU A 48 7.20 2.97 5.36
C LEU A 48 6.95 2.66 6.83
N ARG A 49 6.51 1.43 7.15
CA ARG A 49 6.35 0.97 8.54
C ARG A 49 7.67 0.97 9.28
N HIS A 50 8.74 0.47 8.68
CA HIS A 50 10.07 0.51 9.28
C HIS A 50 10.52 1.95 9.58
N TRP A 51 10.26 2.87 8.65
CA TRP A 51 10.58 4.29 8.85
C TRP A 51 9.81 4.92 10.03
N THR A 52 8.52 4.60 10.22
CA THR A 52 7.76 5.06 11.40
C THR A 52 8.38 4.63 12.73
N GLN A 53 9.08 3.48 12.74
CA GLN A 53 9.70 2.92 13.95
C GLN A 53 11.09 3.52 14.24
N GLN A 54 11.78 4.06 13.23
CA GLN A 54 13.15 4.60 13.35
C GLN A 54 13.23 6.12 13.67
N SER A 55 12.17 6.70 14.22
CA SER A 55 12.13 8.13 14.62
C SER A 55 12.32 9.14 13.48
N GLY A 56 11.92 8.79 12.24
CA GLY A 56 11.74 9.76 11.16
C GLY A 56 13.03 10.36 10.56
N ARG A 57 14.18 9.70 10.71
CA ARG A 57 15.41 10.13 10.01
C ARG A 57 15.23 10.00 8.50
N PRO A 58 15.77 10.93 7.68
CA PRO A 58 15.68 10.84 6.22
C PRO A 58 16.21 9.49 5.74
N PHE A 59 15.43 8.78 4.92
CA PHE A 59 15.80 7.48 4.39
C PHE A 59 15.66 7.48 2.87
N CYS A 60 16.80 7.29 2.20
CA CYS A 60 16.84 7.03 0.77
C CYS A 60 16.74 5.50 0.58
N GLY A 61 15.52 4.97 0.52
CA GLY A 61 15.24 3.54 0.48
C GLY A 61 15.49 2.83 -0.85
N GLY A 62 16.33 3.41 -1.71
CA GLY A 62 16.57 2.93 -3.06
C GLY A 62 15.57 3.51 -4.07
N ARG A 63 15.56 2.99 -5.31
CA ARG A 63 14.86 3.64 -6.43
C ARG A 63 13.33 3.63 -6.34
N SER A 64 12.72 2.78 -5.50
CA SER A 64 11.27 2.53 -5.52
C SER A 64 10.48 3.27 -4.44
N VAL A 65 11.03 3.44 -3.24
CA VAL A 65 10.36 4.15 -2.13
C VAL A 65 11.38 5.00 -1.38
N ASN A 66 11.16 6.32 -1.35
CA ASN A 66 12.01 7.27 -0.63
C ASN A 66 11.15 8.19 0.24
N CYS A 67 11.63 8.50 1.43
CA CYS A 67 10.90 9.31 2.39
C CYS A 67 11.86 10.29 3.09
N PHE A 68 11.50 11.56 3.15
CA PHE A 68 12.23 12.55 3.93
C PHE A 68 11.29 13.57 4.57
N CYS A 69 11.66 14.05 5.76
CA CYS A 69 10.99 15.17 6.40
C CYS A 69 11.69 16.47 6.03
N ASP A 70 10.94 17.50 5.66
CA ASP A 70 11.50 18.83 5.52
C ASP A 70 11.50 19.59 6.86
N SER A 71 12.01 20.82 6.85
CA SER A 71 12.11 21.69 8.02
C SER A 71 10.76 22.10 8.62
N SER A 72 9.65 21.91 7.89
CA SER A 72 8.30 22.18 8.38
C SER A 72 7.68 20.97 9.10
N GLY A 73 8.35 19.82 9.06
CA GLY A 73 7.82 18.55 9.56
C GLY A 73 6.85 17.87 8.59
N ALA A 74 6.75 18.37 7.36
CA ALA A 74 6.04 17.68 6.29
C ALA A 74 6.89 16.53 5.74
N VAL A 75 6.22 15.46 5.33
CA VAL A 75 6.80 14.25 4.77
C VAL A 75 6.68 14.30 3.26
N GLN A 76 7.82 14.22 2.59
CA GLN A 76 7.93 14.07 1.15
C GLN A 76 8.21 12.61 0.83
N LEU A 77 7.21 11.94 0.24
CA LEU A 77 7.25 10.53 -0.10
C LEU A 77 7.30 10.38 -1.62
N TRP A 78 8.28 9.65 -2.13
CA TRP A 78 8.34 9.19 -3.51
C TRP A 78 8.14 7.70 -3.54
N MET A 79 7.11 7.23 -4.24
CA MET A 79 6.73 5.83 -4.31
C MET A 79 6.43 5.46 -5.76
N TYR A 80 7.26 4.60 -6.35
CA TYR A 80 7.17 4.12 -7.73
C TYR A 80 6.95 5.24 -8.76
N GLY A 81 7.74 6.32 -8.64
CA GLY A 81 7.71 7.46 -9.56
C GLY A 81 6.62 8.50 -9.26
N VAL A 82 5.79 8.29 -8.23
CA VAL A 82 4.76 9.25 -7.81
C VAL A 82 5.16 9.91 -6.49
N GLY A 83 5.13 11.25 -6.48
CA GLY A 83 5.41 12.07 -5.31
C GLY A 83 4.15 12.39 -4.51
N PHE A 84 4.27 12.35 -3.19
CA PHE A 84 3.26 12.76 -2.21
C PHE A 84 3.88 13.76 -1.25
N TYR A 85 3.11 14.81 -0.95
CA TYR A 85 3.42 15.76 0.10
C TYR A 85 2.41 15.60 1.22
N LEU A 86 2.86 15.15 2.38
CA LEU A 86 2.01 14.66 3.46
C LEU A 86 2.32 15.39 4.76
N THR A 87 1.30 15.65 5.57
CA THR A 87 1.53 15.93 7.00
C THR A 87 1.94 14.65 7.71
N GLY A 88 2.53 14.74 8.91
CA GLY A 88 2.84 13.55 9.72
C GLY A 88 1.61 12.67 9.99
N GLY A 89 0.44 13.27 10.25
CA GLY A 89 -0.80 12.53 10.44
C GLY A 89 -1.32 11.85 9.16
N ASP A 90 -1.17 12.51 8.00
CA ASP A 90 -1.50 11.90 6.71
C ASP A 90 -0.54 10.77 6.33
N PHE A 91 0.73 10.89 6.69
CA PHE A 91 1.69 9.80 6.51
C PHE A 91 1.33 8.56 7.33
N VAL A 92 1.00 8.72 8.62
CA VAL A 92 0.53 7.60 9.46
C VAL A 92 -0.74 6.99 8.87
N ALA A 93 -1.70 7.81 8.46
CA ALA A 93 -2.93 7.37 7.82
C ALA A 93 -2.69 6.56 6.53
N LEU A 94 -1.65 6.89 5.76
CA LEU A 94 -1.25 6.14 4.58
C LEU A 94 -0.69 4.77 4.96
N VAL A 95 0.19 4.71 5.96
CA VAL A 95 0.75 3.45 6.45
C VAL A 95 -0.34 2.53 6.97
N ASP A 96 -1.32 3.06 7.70
CA ASP A 96 -2.47 2.28 8.20
C ASP A 96 -3.32 1.72 7.04
N LEU A 97 -3.60 2.54 6.02
CA LEU A 97 -4.35 2.09 4.83
C LEU A 97 -3.61 0.96 4.10
N LEU A 98 -2.29 1.08 3.97
CA LEU A 98 -1.45 0.03 3.38
C LEU A 98 -1.44 -1.23 4.22
N GLN A 99 -1.41 -1.12 5.55
CA GLN A 99 -1.50 -2.26 6.46
C GLN A 99 -2.81 -3.03 6.24
N THR A 100 -3.96 -2.34 6.31
CA THR A 100 -5.27 -2.96 6.05
C THR A 100 -5.30 -3.67 4.70
N THR A 101 -4.66 -3.10 3.69
CA THR A 101 -4.57 -3.72 2.37
C THR A 101 -3.74 -5.01 2.39
N VAL A 102 -2.59 -5.02 3.08
CA VAL A 102 -1.74 -6.22 3.19
C VAL A 102 -2.44 -7.33 3.97
N ASP A 103 -3.16 -6.99 5.04
CA ASP A 103 -3.91 -7.96 5.85
C ASP A 103 -4.99 -8.65 5.00
N MET A 104 -5.77 -7.86 4.24
CA MET A 104 -6.80 -8.38 3.31
C MET A 104 -6.22 -9.29 2.23
N LEU A 105 -5.06 -8.94 1.66
CA LEU A 105 -4.39 -9.77 0.65
C LEU A 105 -3.88 -11.10 1.23
N SER A 106 -3.54 -11.13 2.52
CA SER A 106 -3.06 -12.34 3.20
C SER A 106 -4.22 -13.29 3.49
N GLU A 107 -5.36 -12.77 3.95
CA GLU A 107 -6.59 -13.54 4.19
C GLU A 107 -7.15 -14.19 2.91
N GLU A 108 -7.02 -13.52 1.75
CA GLU A 108 -7.44 -14.08 0.46
C GLU A 108 -6.56 -15.25 0.01
N ASN A 109 -5.25 -15.18 0.25
CA ASN A 109 -4.34 -16.28 -0.06
C ASN A 109 -4.57 -17.51 0.83
N ASP A 110 -4.80 -17.29 2.13
CA ASP A 110 -5.06 -18.38 3.08
C ASP A 110 -6.38 -19.12 2.77
N ASN A 111 -7.39 -18.42 2.23
CA ASN A 111 -8.65 -19.02 1.81
C ASN A 111 -8.58 -19.79 0.48
N THR A 112 -7.58 -19.53 -0.37
CA THR A 112 -7.39 -20.28 -1.63
C THR A 112 -6.70 -21.64 -1.44
N ASP A 113 -5.95 -21.84 -0.35
CA ASP A 113 -5.25 -23.11 -0.07
C ASP A 113 -6.16 -24.21 0.54
N PHE A 114 -7.36 -23.87 1.01
CA PHE A 114 -8.27 -24.84 1.65
C PHE A 114 -9.16 -25.65 0.68
N ARG A 115 -9.09 -25.40 -0.63
CA ARG A 115 -9.92 -26.08 -1.65
C ARG A 115 -9.25 -27.28 -2.33
N GLY A 116 -8.12 -27.75 -1.83
CA GLY A 116 -7.27 -28.77 -2.48
C GLY A 116 -7.28 -30.18 -1.89
N SER A 117 -8.28 -30.58 -1.09
CA SER A 117 -8.40 -31.96 -0.60
C SER A 117 -9.64 -32.63 -1.16
N GLU A 118 -9.54 -33.20 -2.37
CA GLU A 118 -10.47 -34.23 -2.80
C GLU A 118 -10.34 -35.44 -1.86
N PRO A 119 -11.44 -36.04 -1.38
CA PRO A 119 -11.37 -37.31 -0.70
C PRO A 119 -10.97 -38.38 -1.72
N THR A 120 -9.81 -39.00 -1.54
CA THR A 120 -9.50 -40.25 -2.23
C THR A 120 -10.37 -41.34 -1.62
N ASP A 121 -11.44 -41.71 -2.33
CA ASP A 121 -12.12 -42.98 -2.11
C ASP A 121 -11.14 -44.12 -2.44
N GLY A 122 -10.82 -44.93 -1.43
CA GLY A 122 -10.01 -46.15 -1.52
C GLY A 122 -10.30 -47.08 -0.36
#